data_AF-A0A1Y1VYX7-F1
#
_entry.id   AF-A0A1Y1VYX7-F1
#
_cell.length_a   1.000
_cell.length_b   1.000
_cell.length_c   1.000
_cell.angle_alpha   90.00
_cell.angle_beta   90.00
_cell.angle_gamma   90.00
#
_symmetry.space_group_name_H-M   'P 1'
#
loop_
_entity.id
_entity.type
_entity.pdbx_description
1 polymer ?
#
loop_
_entity_poly.entity_id
_entity_poly.type
_entity_poly.pdbx_seq_one_letter_code
_entity_poly.pdbx_strand_id
1 'polypeptide(L)'
;MSRCVALTFCRWPLLPRPPLPMCLVTCRPTGCGSCRCAISTRTPSPRRRILLKPLVAGIVERMEQLLEEWPDHAVLQDICKLARQLLQLPVTAPLAKLLTGLEMLYQKSQEWQAYASRDVSIEQLADVARLIVRWRQQELNAWPHLLLSQELEFARRPNEWWFNLYSSLLGDTADFAGLVSAIDQFMQGSPAGEFRGRLNMLHAFCGHRAALLSAQALQEHKSVMDLKRSDPVYAPLSNAIDYYSQYAVVIAEHLAAAKKTGQEGPDAVCQDLVVEGCEPGGIEGECIAHPPSSDKVCQAVARGTEPADLPNHPDCAIRQYCPCQGAHRPAGAFAAERCGH
;
A
#
# COMPACT_ATOMS: atom_id res chain seq x y z
N MET A 1 -20.70 -19.45 -40.24
CA MET A 1 -20.22 -18.07 -40.07
C MET A 1 -20.43 -17.68 -38.61
N SER A 2 -19.47 -17.97 -37.73
CA SER A 2 -19.56 -17.63 -36.30
C SER A 2 -18.46 -16.63 -35.99
N ARG A 3 -18.88 -15.43 -35.60
CA ARG A 3 -18.02 -14.28 -35.34
C ARG A 3 -17.11 -14.59 -34.15
N CYS A 4 -15.80 -14.50 -34.37
CA CYS A 4 -14.81 -14.45 -33.31
C CYS A 4 -15.06 -13.20 -32.46
N VAL A 5 -15.32 -13.39 -31.16
CA VAL A 5 -15.22 -12.30 -30.19
C VAL A 5 -13.73 -12.06 -29.99
N ALA A 6 -13.18 -11.15 -30.78
CA ALA A 6 -11.88 -10.57 -30.50
C ALA A 6 -12.01 -9.79 -29.19
N LEU A 7 -11.54 -10.38 -28.10
CA LEU A 7 -11.17 -9.62 -26.91
C LEU A 7 -9.94 -8.79 -27.30
N THR A 8 -10.21 -7.60 -27.84
CA THR A 8 -9.21 -6.56 -28.05
C THR A 8 -8.74 -6.12 -26.67
N PHE A 9 -7.76 -6.84 -26.11
CA PHE A 9 -7.05 -6.38 -24.94
C PHE A 9 -6.39 -5.07 -25.33
N CYS A 10 -6.86 -3.95 -24.76
CA CYS A 10 -6.11 -2.71 -24.75
C CYS A 10 -4.69 -3.05 -24.34
N ARG A 11 -3.77 -2.77 -25.25
CA ARG A 11 -2.34 -3.02 -25.12
C ARG A 11 -1.87 -2.17 -23.94
N TRP A 12 -1.92 -2.71 -22.72
CA TRP A 12 -1.51 -1.98 -21.52
C TRP A 12 -0.08 -1.55 -21.74
N PRO A 13 0.22 -0.25 -21.86
CA PRO A 13 1.58 0.19 -22.09
C PRO A 13 2.42 -0.33 -20.93
N LEU A 14 3.58 -0.90 -21.25
CA LEU A 14 4.57 -1.36 -20.29
C LEU A 14 4.99 -0.17 -19.43
N LEU A 15 4.27 0.05 -18.33
CA LEU A 15 4.53 1.16 -17.42
C LEU A 15 5.97 1.04 -16.89
N PRO A 16 6.74 2.13 -16.88
CA PRO A 16 8.10 2.11 -16.36
C PRO A 16 8.09 1.74 -14.88
N ARG A 17 8.79 0.67 -14.53
CA ARG A 17 8.93 0.22 -13.14
C ARG A 17 9.91 1.14 -12.42
N PRO A 18 9.53 1.75 -11.27
CA PRO A 18 10.50 2.50 -10.48
C PRO A 18 11.58 1.56 -9.92
N PRO A 19 12.82 2.03 -9.74
CA PRO A 19 13.91 1.23 -9.21
C PRO A 19 13.63 0.85 -7.74
N LEU A 20 13.70 -0.45 -7.43
CA LEU A 20 13.35 -0.98 -6.10
C LEU A 20 14.61 -1.36 -5.30
N PRO A 21 14.88 -0.70 -4.15
CA PRO A 21 15.85 -1.19 -3.19
C PRO A 21 15.31 -2.41 -2.41
N MET A 22 16.20 -3.37 -2.14
CA MET A 22 15.93 -4.58 -1.35
C MET A 22 15.89 -4.25 0.14
N CYS A 23 14.87 -4.76 0.86
CA CYS A 23 15.01 -5.05 2.29
C CYS A 23 13.92 -6.03 2.78
N LEU A 24 14.34 -6.94 3.65
CA LEU A 24 13.54 -7.95 4.34
C LEU A 24 12.80 -7.31 5.52
N VAL A 25 11.48 -7.44 5.58
CA VAL A 25 10.72 -7.12 6.80
C VAL A 25 9.99 -8.36 7.28
N THR A 26 10.45 -8.91 8.40
CA THR A 26 9.65 -9.77 9.28
C THR A 26 8.73 -8.87 10.10
N CYS A 27 7.46 -8.78 9.71
CA CYS A 27 6.42 -8.34 10.64
C CYS A 27 6.10 -9.54 11.54
N ARG A 28 6.38 -9.42 12.84
CA ARG A 28 5.96 -10.42 13.84
C ARG A 28 4.42 -10.49 13.81
N PRO A 29 3.80 -11.68 13.81
CA PRO A 29 2.35 -11.81 13.77
C PRO A 29 1.81 -11.61 15.20
N THR A 30 1.68 -10.38 15.65
CA THR A 30 0.81 -10.08 16.79
C THR A 30 -0.57 -9.75 16.23
N GLY A 31 -1.56 -10.57 16.59
CA GLY A 31 -2.94 -10.56 16.09
C GLY A 31 -3.70 -9.25 16.34
N CYS A 32 -3.36 -8.23 15.57
CA CYS A 32 -4.10 -6.99 15.48
C CYS A 32 -5.06 -7.11 14.29
N GLY A 33 -6.31 -7.47 14.55
CA GLY A 33 -7.39 -7.52 13.56
C GLY A 33 -7.79 -6.15 12.97
N SER A 34 -7.12 -5.06 13.38
CA SER A 34 -7.29 -3.70 12.86
C SER A 34 -6.14 -3.27 11.93
N CYS A 35 -5.01 -3.97 12.01
CA CYS A 35 -3.83 -3.64 11.23
C CYS A 35 -4.03 -4.22 9.83
N ARG A 36 -4.57 -3.42 8.90
CA ARG A 36 -4.35 -3.63 7.45
C ARG A 36 -2.86 -3.48 7.21
N CYS A 37 -2.08 -4.50 7.59
CA CYS A 37 -0.69 -4.61 7.23
C CYS A 37 -0.66 -4.51 5.72
N ALA A 38 -0.17 -3.36 5.24
CA ALA A 38 -0.18 -2.97 3.85
C ALA A 38 0.18 -4.18 3.00
N ILE A 39 -0.62 -4.45 1.97
CA ILE A 39 -0.36 -5.50 0.99
C ILE A 39 0.94 -5.12 0.31
N SER A 40 2.07 -5.46 0.92
CA SER A 40 3.36 -5.16 0.32
C SER A 40 3.51 -6.12 -0.86
N THR A 41 3.66 -5.55 -2.05
CA THR A 41 4.02 -6.31 -3.26
C THR A 41 5.35 -7.04 -3.08
N ARG A 42 6.16 -6.61 -2.10
CA ARG A 42 7.46 -7.14 -1.75
C ARG A 42 7.41 -8.24 -0.68
N THR A 43 6.32 -8.39 0.08
CA THR A 43 6.22 -9.48 1.05
C THR A 43 5.89 -10.79 0.33
N PRO A 44 6.67 -11.84 0.58
CA PRO A 44 6.34 -13.15 0.05
C PRO A 44 5.08 -13.68 0.72
N SER A 45 4.14 -14.18 -0.09
CA SER A 45 2.95 -14.82 0.43
C SER A 45 2.82 -16.23 -0.15
N PRO A 46 2.85 -17.27 0.71
CA PRO A 46 2.63 -18.65 0.26
C PRO A 46 1.32 -18.82 -0.52
N ARG A 47 0.30 -18.01 -0.19
CA ARG A 47 -1.00 -17.97 -0.87
C ARG A 47 -0.90 -17.68 -2.37
N ARG A 48 -0.02 -16.76 -2.80
CA ARG A 48 0.17 -16.46 -4.24
C ARG A 48 0.69 -17.68 -4.99
N ARG A 49 1.63 -18.42 -4.37
CA ARG A 49 2.16 -19.66 -4.94
C ARG A 49 1.11 -20.77 -5.01
N ILE A 50 0.27 -20.91 -3.98
CA ILE A 50 -0.82 -21.89 -3.95
C ILE A 50 -1.82 -21.63 -5.09
N LEU A 51 -2.13 -20.37 -5.41
CA LEU A 51 -3.02 -20.00 -6.51
C LEU A 51 -2.38 -20.18 -7.88
N LEU A 52 -1.09 -19.88 -8.02
CA LEU A 52 -0.36 -19.96 -9.28
C LEU A 52 -0.05 -21.40 -9.71
N LYS A 53 0.37 -22.24 -8.75
CA LYS A 53 0.87 -23.60 -9.03
C LYS A 53 -0.09 -24.47 -9.85
N PRO A 54 -1.38 -24.62 -9.52
CA PRO A 54 -2.27 -25.49 -10.29
C PRO A 54 -2.47 -24.99 -11.72
N LEU A 55 -2.55 -23.68 -11.94
CA LEU A 55 -2.72 -23.10 -13.27
C LEU A 55 -1.50 -23.35 -14.15
N VAL A 56 -0.30 -23.07 -13.63
CA VAL A 56 0.94 -23.22 -14.40
C VAL A 56 1.30 -24.69 -14.59
N ALA A 57 1.05 -25.55 -13.61
CA ALA A 57 1.24 -26.99 -13.76
C ALA A 57 0.31 -27.59 -14.82
N GLY A 58 -0.96 -27.17 -14.86
CA GLY A 58 -1.90 -27.61 -15.91
C GLY A 58 -1.46 -27.17 -17.31
N ILE A 59 -0.86 -25.99 -17.45
CA ILE A 59 -0.27 -25.55 -18.72
C ILE A 59 0.91 -26.46 -19.10
N VAL A 60 1.83 -26.78 -18.17
CA VAL A 60 2.96 -27.67 -18.46
C VAL A 60 2.48 -29.04 -18.94
N GLU A 61 1.58 -29.67 -18.20
CA GLU A 61 1.03 -30.98 -18.55
C GLU A 61 0.38 -30.97 -19.94
N ARG A 62 -0.41 -29.92 -20.23
CA ARG A 62 -1.05 -29.77 -21.53
C ARG A 62 -0.05 -29.56 -22.66
N MET A 63 1.00 -28.76 -22.45
CA MET A 63 2.03 -28.52 -23.46
C MET A 63 2.90 -29.74 -23.69
N GLU A 64 3.18 -30.55 -22.66
CA GLU A 64 3.91 -31.81 -22.78
C GLU A 64 3.14 -32.82 -23.64
N GLN A 65 1.82 -32.94 -23.46
CA GLN A 65 0.97 -33.77 -24.32
C GLN A 65 1.03 -33.32 -25.79
N LEU A 66 0.96 -32.01 -26.06
CA LEU A 66 1.02 -31.49 -27.43
C LEU A 66 2.42 -31.68 -28.07
N LEU A 67 3.48 -31.69 -27.26
CA LEU A 67 4.83 -31.97 -27.72
C LEU A 67 5.06 -33.45 -28.08
N GLU A 68 4.21 -34.38 -27.62
CA GLU A 68 4.27 -35.78 -28.10
C GLU A 68 3.89 -35.87 -29.58
N GLU A 69 2.91 -35.07 -30.00
CA GLU A 69 2.51 -34.98 -31.40
C GLU A 69 3.49 -34.13 -32.19
N TRP A 70 3.87 -32.95 -31.68
CA TRP A 70 4.65 -31.93 -32.41
C TRP A 70 5.96 -31.58 -31.67
N PRO A 71 6.95 -32.50 -31.63
CA PRO A 71 8.11 -32.40 -30.74
C PRO A 71 9.02 -31.20 -31.01
N ASP A 72 9.13 -30.77 -32.27
CA ASP A 72 10.02 -29.67 -32.68
C ASP A 72 9.34 -28.29 -32.70
N HIS A 73 8.11 -28.18 -32.16
CA HIS A 73 7.40 -26.91 -32.17
C HIS A 73 7.97 -25.92 -31.14
N ALA A 74 8.75 -24.94 -31.61
CA ALA A 74 9.48 -24.00 -30.77
C ALA A 74 8.61 -23.27 -29.72
N VAL A 75 7.40 -22.80 -30.09
CA VAL A 75 6.53 -22.07 -29.16
C VAL A 75 6.08 -22.95 -27.99
N LEU A 76 5.79 -24.23 -28.24
CA LEU A 76 5.35 -25.16 -27.19
C LEU A 76 6.50 -25.43 -26.22
N GLN A 77 7.71 -25.64 -26.76
CA GLN A 77 8.92 -25.80 -25.95
C GLN A 77 9.18 -24.57 -25.08
N ASP A 78 9.02 -23.36 -25.64
CA ASP A 78 9.26 -22.11 -24.91
C ASP A 78 8.22 -21.84 -23.83
N ILE A 79 6.94 -22.12 -24.09
CA ILE A 79 5.88 -22.08 -23.06
C ILE A 79 6.23 -23.04 -21.91
N CYS A 80 6.60 -24.29 -22.22
CA CYS A 80 7.05 -25.28 -21.24
C CYS A 80 8.24 -24.78 -20.40
N LYS A 81 9.27 -24.23 -21.05
CA LYS A 81 10.45 -23.68 -20.37
C LYS A 81 10.07 -22.56 -19.40
N LEU A 82 9.28 -21.57 -19.87
CA LEU A 82 8.84 -20.45 -19.05
C LEU A 82 7.98 -20.90 -17.87
N ALA A 83 7.04 -21.82 -18.10
CA ALA A 83 6.17 -22.35 -17.05
C ALA A 83 6.97 -23.12 -15.98
N ARG A 84 7.94 -23.94 -16.38
CA ARG A 84 8.83 -24.65 -15.44
C ARG A 84 9.70 -23.67 -14.64
N GLN A 85 10.27 -22.65 -15.28
CA GLN A 85 11.03 -21.60 -14.57
C GLN A 85 10.16 -20.87 -13.54
N LEU A 86 8.91 -20.57 -13.89
CA LEU A 86 7.95 -19.92 -12.99
C LEU A 86 7.63 -20.80 -11.77
N LEU A 87 7.47 -22.12 -11.97
CA LEU A 87 7.25 -23.09 -10.89
C LEU A 87 8.47 -23.27 -9.97
N GLN A 88 9.68 -23.04 -10.47
CA GLN A 88 10.93 -23.13 -9.72
C GLN A 88 11.21 -21.90 -8.82
N LEU A 89 10.47 -20.80 -8.98
CA LEU A 89 10.66 -19.61 -8.15
C LEU A 89 10.43 -19.91 -6.65
N PRO A 90 11.24 -19.36 -5.73
CA PRO A 90 11.12 -19.64 -4.29
C PRO A 90 9.81 -19.10 -3.71
N VAL A 91 9.35 -19.64 -2.57
CA VAL A 91 8.08 -19.19 -1.92
C VAL A 91 8.24 -17.72 -1.49
N THR A 92 9.49 -17.31 -1.29
CA THR A 92 9.91 -15.96 -0.96
C THR A 92 9.93 -14.99 -2.15
N ALA A 93 9.55 -15.42 -3.36
CA ALA A 93 9.57 -14.55 -4.53
C ALA A 93 8.58 -13.37 -4.39
N PRO A 94 8.99 -12.12 -4.71
CA PRO A 94 8.12 -10.96 -4.66
C PRO A 94 7.05 -11.02 -5.74
N LEU A 95 5.91 -10.34 -5.51
CA LEU A 95 4.77 -10.35 -6.44
C LEU A 95 5.17 -9.90 -7.85
N ALA A 96 5.98 -8.84 -7.96
CA ALA A 96 6.43 -8.30 -9.23
C ALA A 96 7.12 -9.36 -10.10
N LYS A 97 7.94 -10.24 -9.49
CA LYS A 97 8.63 -11.31 -10.23
C LYS A 97 7.66 -12.38 -10.71
N LEU A 98 6.69 -12.77 -9.87
CA LEU A 98 5.64 -13.73 -10.25
C LEU A 98 4.75 -13.17 -11.37
N LEU A 99 4.36 -11.90 -11.25
CA LEU A 99 3.53 -11.21 -12.22
C LEU A 99 4.22 -11.08 -13.58
N THR A 100 5.51 -10.71 -13.58
CA THR A 100 6.31 -10.67 -14.83
C THR A 100 6.37 -12.04 -15.50
N GLY A 101 6.62 -13.10 -14.73
CA GLY A 101 6.68 -14.45 -15.26
C GLY A 101 5.34 -14.92 -15.82
N LEU A 102 4.23 -14.61 -15.14
CA LEU A 102 2.88 -14.90 -15.64
C LEU A 102 2.55 -14.12 -16.91
N GLU A 103 2.93 -12.85 -17.01
CA GLU A 103 2.70 -12.02 -18.21
C GLU A 103 3.48 -12.54 -19.41
N MET A 104 4.75 -12.92 -19.22
CA MET A 104 5.56 -13.54 -20.26
C MET A 104 4.97 -14.88 -20.71
N LEU A 105 4.57 -15.72 -19.75
CA LEU A 105 3.91 -16.99 -20.04
C LEU A 105 2.61 -16.78 -20.83
N TYR A 106 1.76 -15.86 -20.36
CA TYR A 106 0.50 -15.51 -21.00
C TYR A 106 0.70 -15.03 -22.44
N GLN A 107 1.65 -14.13 -22.67
CA GLN A 107 1.96 -13.61 -24.00
C GLN A 107 2.41 -14.73 -24.95
N LYS A 108 3.30 -15.63 -24.49
CA LYS A 108 3.72 -16.79 -25.29
C LYS A 108 2.60 -17.80 -25.53
N SER A 109 1.75 -18.04 -24.54
CA SER A 109 0.58 -18.90 -24.72
C SER A 109 -0.43 -18.32 -25.71
N GLN A 110 -0.55 -16.99 -25.80
CA GLN A 110 -1.40 -16.34 -26.81
C GLN A 110 -0.85 -16.52 -28.24
N GLU A 111 0.47 -16.55 -28.43
CA GLU A 111 1.08 -16.86 -29.74
C GLU A 111 0.65 -18.24 -30.24
N TRP A 112 0.57 -19.24 -29.35
CA TRP A 112 0.03 -20.57 -29.69
C TRP A 112 -1.49 -20.52 -29.93
N GLN A 113 -2.22 -19.89 -29.02
CA GLN A 113 -3.68 -19.84 -29.06
C GLN A 113 -4.24 -19.20 -30.34
N ALA A 114 -3.48 -18.30 -30.98
CA ALA A 114 -3.86 -17.66 -32.24
C ALA A 114 -3.99 -18.64 -33.42
N TYR A 115 -3.24 -19.75 -33.40
CA TYR A 115 -3.24 -20.77 -34.46
C TYR A 115 -3.87 -22.10 -34.02
N ALA A 116 -4.08 -22.29 -32.72
CA ALA A 116 -4.65 -23.50 -32.14
C ALA A 116 -6.13 -23.69 -32.53
N SER A 117 -6.51 -24.92 -32.89
CA SER A 117 -7.91 -25.33 -32.94
C SER A 117 -8.47 -25.50 -31.51
N ARG A 118 -9.80 -25.67 -31.38
CA ARG A 118 -10.43 -25.87 -30.06
C ARG A 118 -9.84 -27.08 -29.32
N ASP A 119 -9.52 -28.14 -30.03
CA ASP A 119 -9.04 -29.41 -29.49
C ASP A 119 -7.60 -29.35 -28.98
N VAL A 120 -6.81 -28.34 -29.37
CA VAL A 120 -5.41 -28.12 -28.94
C VAL A 120 -5.21 -26.80 -28.19
N SER A 121 -6.31 -26.23 -27.70
CA SER A 121 -6.34 -24.96 -26.99
C SER A 121 -5.87 -25.07 -25.52
N ILE A 122 -5.49 -23.92 -24.93
CA ILE A 122 -5.06 -23.80 -23.53
C ILE A 122 -6.23 -23.28 -22.69
N GLU A 123 -6.91 -24.18 -21.97
CA GLU A 123 -8.10 -23.84 -21.17
C GLU A 123 -7.79 -22.88 -20.00
N GLN A 124 -6.61 -23.02 -19.39
CA GLN A 124 -6.21 -22.26 -18.19
C GLN A 124 -5.89 -20.79 -18.50
N LEU A 125 -5.83 -20.38 -19.77
CA LEU A 125 -5.36 -19.06 -20.18
C LEU A 125 -6.27 -17.93 -19.67
N ALA A 126 -7.58 -18.17 -19.58
CA ALA A 126 -8.53 -17.21 -19.02
C ALA A 126 -8.32 -16.99 -17.50
N ASP A 127 -8.01 -18.04 -16.76
CA ASP A 127 -7.69 -17.94 -15.33
C ASP A 127 -6.35 -17.25 -15.08
N VAL A 128 -5.36 -17.48 -15.93
CA VAL A 128 -4.09 -16.76 -15.90
C VAL A 128 -4.32 -15.26 -16.11
N ALA A 129 -5.14 -14.87 -17.09
CA ALA A 129 -5.49 -13.45 -17.31
C ALA A 129 -6.18 -12.84 -16.08
N ARG A 130 -7.18 -13.52 -15.51
CA ARG A 130 -7.87 -13.09 -14.27
C ARG A 130 -6.89 -12.91 -13.11
N LEU A 131 -5.92 -13.83 -12.98
CA LEU A 131 -4.90 -13.75 -11.93
C LEU A 131 -3.97 -12.55 -12.11
N ILE A 132 -3.54 -12.28 -13.36
CA ILE A 132 -2.72 -11.10 -13.70
C ILE A 132 -3.45 -9.81 -13.31
N VAL A 133 -4.71 -9.64 -13.74
CA VAL A 133 -5.50 -8.44 -13.41
C VAL A 133 -5.66 -8.27 -11.89
N ARG A 134 -6.03 -9.35 -11.19
CA ARG A 134 -6.17 -9.34 -9.73
C ARG A 134 -4.88 -8.91 -9.03
N TRP A 135 -3.73 -9.40 -9.51
CA TRP A 135 -2.44 -9.09 -8.91
C TRP A 135 -1.95 -7.68 -9.25
N ARG A 136 -2.29 -7.15 -10.44
CA ARG A 136 -2.08 -5.74 -10.80
C ARG A 136 -2.89 -4.80 -9.91
N GLN A 137 -4.16 -5.11 -9.66
CA GLN A 137 -4.98 -4.36 -8.70
C GLN A 137 -4.39 -4.40 -7.30
N GLN A 138 -3.90 -5.55 -6.84
CA GLN A 138 -3.20 -5.65 -5.55
C GLN A 138 -1.92 -4.81 -5.51
N GLU A 139 -1.20 -4.71 -6.63
CA GLU A 139 -0.02 -3.86 -6.75
C GLU A 139 -0.39 -2.39 -6.64
N LEU A 140 -1.38 -1.92 -7.40
CA LEU A 140 -1.86 -0.53 -7.34
C LEU A 140 -2.40 -0.16 -5.95
N ASN A 141 -3.19 -1.04 -5.33
CA ASN A 141 -3.70 -0.84 -3.98
C ASN A 141 -2.58 -0.74 -2.91
N ALA A 142 -1.38 -1.20 -3.23
CA ALA A 142 -0.23 -1.09 -2.34
C ALA A 142 0.49 0.26 -2.46
N TRP A 143 0.34 0.97 -3.58
CA TRP A 143 1.12 2.18 -3.89
C TRP A 143 0.99 3.29 -2.84
N PRO A 144 -0.23 3.61 -2.33
CA PRO A 144 -0.38 4.64 -1.29
C PRO A 144 0.38 4.30 0.01
N HIS A 145 0.69 3.02 0.23
CA HIS A 145 1.36 2.53 1.43
C HIS A 145 2.87 2.35 1.26
N LEU A 146 3.43 2.58 0.07
CA LEU A 146 4.87 2.44 -0.18
C LEU A 146 5.68 3.45 0.64
N LEU A 147 5.25 4.71 0.67
CA LEU A 147 5.92 5.77 1.41
C LEU A 147 5.89 5.50 2.92
N LEU A 148 4.72 5.09 3.44
CA LEU A 148 4.58 4.67 4.84
C LEU A 148 5.49 3.49 5.20
N SER A 149 5.62 2.51 4.29
CA SER A 149 6.50 1.36 4.50
C SER A 149 7.96 1.79 4.60
N GLN A 150 8.39 2.74 3.75
CA GLN A 150 9.73 3.30 3.78
C GLN A 150 9.99 4.12 5.04
N GLU A 151 9.01 4.92 5.48
CA GLU A 151 9.09 5.69 6.72
C GLU A 151 9.29 4.79 7.94
N LEU A 152 8.54 3.68 8.01
CA LEU A 152 8.68 2.70 9.08
C LEU A 152 10.06 2.02 9.07
N GLU A 153 10.66 1.82 7.90
CA GLU A 153 12.03 1.31 7.79
C GLU A 153 13.03 2.31 8.37
N PHE A 154 13.00 3.56 7.92
CA PHE A 154 13.84 4.63 8.47
C PHE A 154 13.64 4.80 9.98
N ALA A 155 12.41 4.70 10.49
CA ALA A 155 12.14 4.80 11.93
C ALA A 155 12.79 3.67 12.76
N ARG A 156 13.12 2.51 12.14
CA ARG A 156 13.73 1.35 12.81
C ARG A 156 15.25 1.31 12.72
N ARG A 157 15.85 1.89 11.68
CA ARG A 157 17.31 1.93 11.47
C ARG A 157 18.11 2.41 12.69
N PRO A 158 17.63 3.38 13.51
CA PRO A 158 18.33 3.75 14.74
C PRO A 158 18.64 2.58 15.67
N ASN A 159 17.83 1.50 15.65
CA ASN A 159 18.05 0.32 16.49
C ASN A 159 19.39 -0.38 16.24
N GLU A 160 19.95 -0.25 15.03
CA GLU A 160 21.29 -0.78 14.71
C GLU A 160 22.39 -0.12 15.54
N TRP A 161 22.16 1.12 15.98
CA TRP A 161 23.10 1.90 16.78
C TRP A 161 23.00 1.64 18.28
N TRP A 162 22.01 0.85 18.73
CA TRP A 162 21.74 0.64 20.15
C TRP A 162 22.97 0.17 20.92
N PHE A 163 23.67 -0.87 20.44
CA PHE A 163 24.84 -1.42 21.14
C PHE A 163 26.05 -0.49 21.12
N ASN A 164 26.24 0.27 20.02
CA ASN A 164 27.31 1.25 19.89
C ASN A 164 27.11 2.43 20.86
N LEU A 165 25.87 2.89 20.99
CA LEU A 165 25.52 3.92 21.96
C LEU A 165 25.55 3.39 23.39
N TYR A 166 25.04 2.18 23.64
CA TYR A 166 25.07 1.59 24.98
C TYR A 166 26.50 1.50 25.53
N SER A 167 27.45 0.99 24.73
CA SER A 167 28.86 0.90 25.13
C SER A 167 29.50 2.28 25.38
N SER A 168 29.12 3.30 24.61
CA SER A 168 29.66 4.66 24.74
C SER A 168 29.01 5.46 25.89
N LEU A 169 27.72 5.24 26.16
CA LEU A 169 26.93 5.98 27.16
C LEU A 169 27.01 5.34 28.55
N LEU A 170 27.13 4.02 28.64
CA LEU A 170 27.02 3.27 29.90
C LEU A 170 28.28 2.45 30.23
N GLY A 171 29.35 2.58 29.45
CA GLY A 171 30.66 2.03 29.80
C GLY A 171 31.36 2.85 30.89
N ASP A 172 32.13 2.17 31.74
CA ASP A 172 32.86 2.77 32.89
C ASP A 172 33.95 3.79 32.49
N THR A 173 34.20 3.99 31.19
CA THR A 173 35.31 4.78 30.64
C THR A 173 34.86 6.04 29.90
N ALA A 174 33.59 6.44 29.99
CA ALA A 174 33.08 7.58 29.24
C ALA A 174 33.59 8.91 29.85
N ASP A 175 34.67 9.45 29.28
CA ASP A 175 35.04 10.85 29.47
C ASP A 175 33.99 11.76 28.80
N PHE A 176 33.66 12.88 29.45
CA PHE A 176 32.63 13.84 29.03
C PHE A 176 32.80 14.27 27.57
N ALA A 177 34.04 14.53 27.13
CA ALA A 177 34.31 14.95 25.76
C ALA A 177 33.97 13.86 24.73
N GLY A 178 34.30 12.60 25.03
CA GLY A 178 33.98 11.46 24.18
C GLY A 178 32.48 11.20 24.09
N LEU A 179 31.79 11.34 25.23
CA LEU A 179 30.34 11.21 25.33
C LEU A 179 29.61 12.21 24.42
N VAL A 180 29.94 13.50 24.57
CA VAL A 180 29.33 14.57 23.77
C VAL A 180 29.63 14.38 22.30
N SER A 181 30.87 14.04 21.94
CA SER A 181 31.25 13.78 20.55
C SER A 181 30.48 12.60 19.94
N ALA A 182 30.27 11.52 20.69
CA ALA A 182 29.50 10.37 20.22
C ALA A 182 28.03 10.71 19.98
N ILE A 183 27.42 11.48 20.89
CA ILE A 183 26.03 11.96 20.74
C ILE A 183 25.91 12.90 19.54
N ASP A 184 26.86 13.83 19.37
CA ASP A 184 26.87 14.76 18.24
C ASP A 184 27.03 14.04 16.90
N GLN A 185 27.98 13.11 16.79
CA GLN A 185 28.13 12.29 15.59
C GLN A 185 26.87 11.47 15.30
N PHE A 186 26.23 10.94 16.33
CA PHE A 186 24.99 10.18 16.19
C PHE A 186 23.81 11.04 15.71
N MET A 187 23.67 12.28 16.18
CA MET A 187 22.57 13.16 15.78
C MET A 187 22.84 13.86 14.45
N GLN A 188 24.05 14.38 14.24
CA GLN A 188 24.43 15.10 13.02
C GLN A 188 24.58 14.17 11.81
N GLY A 189 25.02 12.92 12.02
CA GLY A 189 25.07 11.88 10.98
C GLY A 189 23.71 11.27 10.63
N SER A 190 22.60 11.84 11.11
CA SER A 190 21.26 11.27 10.92
C SER A 190 20.58 11.83 9.68
N PRO A 191 20.01 10.97 8.80
CA PRO A 191 19.08 11.45 7.81
C PRO A 191 17.79 11.93 8.49
N ALA A 192 17.08 12.87 7.88
CA ALA A 192 15.87 13.47 8.45
C ALA A 192 14.83 12.43 8.89
N GLY A 193 14.64 11.35 8.12
CA GLY A 193 13.70 10.27 8.44
C GLY A 193 14.06 9.43 9.68
N GLU A 194 15.32 9.46 10.12
CA GLU A 194 15.79 8.75 11.33
C GLU A 194 15.86 9.65 12.56
N PHE A 195 15.90 10.98 12.36
CA PHE A 195 16.15 11.96 13.42
C PHE A 195 15.29 11.74 14.66
N ARG A 196 13.97 11.58 14.46
CA ARG A 196 13.03 11.33 15.57
C ARG A 196 13.30 10.01 16.28
N GLY A 197 13.63 8.95 15.52
CA GLY A 197 13.95 7.64 16.10
C GLY A 197 15.25 7.65 16.89
N ARG A 198 16.28 8.35 16.41
CA ARG A 198 17.55 8.58 17.12
C ARG A 198 17.35 9.38 18.40
N LEU A 199 16.57 10.46 18.36
CA LEU A 199 16.24 11.25 19.54
C LEU A 199 15.47 10.42 20.59
N ASN A 200 14.49 9.62 20.16
CA ASN A 200 13.76 8.72 21.05
C ASN A 200 14.68 7.67 21.70
N MET A 201 15.68 7.19 20.98
CA MET A 201 16.70 6.29 21.52
C MET A 201 17.53 6.97 22.62
N LEU A 202 17.95 8.23 22.42
CA LEU A 202 18.65 9.00 23.46
C LEU A 202 17.76 9.21 24.70
N HIS A 203 16.48 9.53 24.51
CA HIS A 203 15.52 9.60 25.63
C HIS A 203 15.42 8.28 26.40
N ALA A 204 15.41 7.14 25.70
CA ALA A 204 15.38 5.83 26.34
C ALA A 204 16.64 5.57 27.19
N PHE A 205 17.82 5.90 26.68
CA PHE A 205 19.07 5.82 27.45
C PHE A 205 19.08 6.76 28.66
N CYS A 206 18.61 8.00 28.48
CA CYS A 206 18.50 8.99 29.56
C CYS A 206 17.56 8.51 30.67
N GLY A 207 16.40 7.96 30.29
CA GLY A 207 15.45 7.35 31.21
C GLY A 207 16.02 6.12 31.93
N HIS A 208 16.77 5.27 31.22
CA HIS A 208 17.46 4.14 31.82
C HIS A 208 18.49 4.58 32.87
N ARG A 209 19.37 5.54 32.54
CA ARG A 209 20.35 6.09 33.50
C ARG A 209 19.66 6.74 34.70
N ALA A 210 18.60 7.51 34.47
CA ALA A 210 17.80 8.09 35.55
C ALA A 210 17.25 7.04 36.52
N ALA A 211 16.77 5.91 35.99
CA ALA A 211 16.26 4.81 36.83
C ALA A 211 17.38 4.16 37.67
N LEU A 212 18.56 3.95 37.08
CA LEU A 212 19.73 3.44 37.81
C LEU A 212 20.15 4.37 38.95
N LEU A 213 20.24 5.68 38.68
CA LEU A 213 20.57 6.68 39.70
C LEU A 213 19.49 6.76 40.79
N SER A 214 18.23 6.57 40.43
CA SER A 214 17.13 6.54 41.41
C SER A 214 17.22 5.31 42.31
N ALA A 215 17.60 4.15 41.78
CA ALA A 215 17.86 2.96 42.57
C ALA A 215 19.06 3.12 43.51
N GLN A 216 20.15 3.74 43.02
CA GLN A 216 21.32 4.06 43.84
C GLN A 216 20.98 5.04 44.97
N ALA A 217 20.18 6.07 44.69
CA ALA A 217 19.73 7.04 45.68
C ALA A 217 18.99 6.40 46.86
N LEU A 218 18.14 5.39 46.56
CA LEU A 218 17.41 4.63 47.57
C LEU A 218 18.34 3.81 48.46
N GLN A 219 19.38 3.20 47.89
CA GLN A 219 20.36 2.39 48.63
C GLN A 219 21.26 3.27 49.50
N GLU A 220 21.68 4.43 49.00
CA GLU A 220 22.61 5.32 49.68
C GLU A 220 21.90 6.40 50.53
N HIS A 221 20.57 6.38 50.60
CA HIS A 221 19.74 7.42 51.23
C HIS A 221 20.11 8.85 50.79
N LYS A 222 20.47 9.01 49.51
CA LYS A 222 20.85 10.29 48.90
C LYS A 222 19.68 10.91 48.13
N SER A 223 19.78 12.21 47.90
CA SER A 223 18.89 12.92 46.98
C SER A 223 19.11 12.45 45.54
N VAL A 224 18.05 11.94 44.90
CA VAL A 224 18.04 11.53 43.49
C VAL A 224 18.43 12.71 42.58
N MET A 225 17.99 13.92 42.92
CA MET A 225 18.25 15.11 42.13
C MET A 225 19.73 15.49 42.13
N ASP A 226 20.41 15.33 43.27
CA ASP A 226 21.83 15.64 43.38
C ASP A 226 22.68 14.60 42.64
N LEU A 227 22.30 13.32 42.69
CA LEU A 227 22.94 12.26 41.90
C LEU A 227 22.75 12.51 40.40
N LYS A 228 21.56 12.86 39.93
CA LYS A 228 21.32 13.23 38.53
C LYS A 228 22.16 14.43 38.08
N ARG A 229 22.28 15.46 38.92
CA ARG A 229 23.05 16.66 38.58
C ARG A 229 24.55 16.40 38.51
N SER A 230 25.06 15.53 39.37
CA SER A 230 26.49 15.19 39.45
C SER A 230 26.90 14.03 38.54
N ASP A 231 25.95 13.29 37.97
CA ASP A 231 26.23 12.16 37.11
C ASP A 231 26.86 12.60 35.78
N PRO A 232 28.05 12.08 35.43
CA PRO A 232 28.80 12.50 34.24
C PRO A 232 28.15 12.06 32.92
N VAL A 233 27.12 11.22 32.96
CA VAL A 233 26.41 10.73 31.78
C VAL A 233 25.03 11.36 31.64
N TYR A 234 24.26 11.42 32.72
CA TYR A 234 22.88 11.90 32.71
C TYR A 234 22.79 13.38 32.33
N ALA A 235 23.60 14.25 32.96
CA ALA A 235 23.52 15.68 32.71
C ALA A 235 23.89 16.05 31.26
N PRO A 236 25.00 15.55 30.67
CA PRO A 236 25.32 15.86 29.28
C PRO A 236 24.31 15.27 28.30
N LEU A 237 23.82 14.05 28.56
CA LEU A 237 22.81 13.41 27.72
C LEU A 237 21.48 14.17 27.75
N SER A 238 21.03 14.62 28.93
CA SER A 238 19.82 15.45 29.06
C SER A 238 19.97 16.77 28.31
N ASN A 239 21.10 17.45 28.47
CA ASN A 239 21.36 18.72 27.77
C ASN A 239 21.40 18.54 26.26
N ALA A 240 22.03 17.47 25.77
CA ALA A 240 22.08 17.16 24.34
C ALA A 240 20.68 16.86 23.78
N ILE A 241 19.86 16.11 24.52
CA ILE A 241 18.46 15.85 24.17
C ILE A 241 17.69 17.17 24.06
N ASP A 242 17.84 18.06 25.03
CA ASP A 242 17.14 19.36 25.04
C ASP A 242 17.59 20.26 23.88
N TYR A 243 18.89 20.25 23.56
CA TYR A 243 19.44 20.95 22.40
C TYR A 243 18.85 20.41 21.09
N TYR A 244 18.95 19.10 20.85
CA TYR A 244 18.50 18.53 19.58
C TYR A 244 16.97 18.51 19.42
N SER A 245 16.22 18.47 20.52
CA SER A 245 14.76 18.53 20.50
C SER A 245 14.23 19.82 19.85
N GLN A 246 14.99 20.91 19.88
CA GLN A 246 14.62 22.18 19.26
C GLN A 246 14.46 22.06 17.73
N TYR A 247 15.21 21.16 17.10
CA TYR A 247 15.15 20.95 15.64
C TYR A 247 14.05 19.96 15.22
N ALA A 248 13.41 19.26 16.16
CA ALA A 248 12.44 18.21 15.84
C ALA A 248 11.23 18.72 15.05
N VAL A 249 10.74 19.92 15.38
CA VAL A 249 9.60 20.55 14.70
C VAL A 249 9.95 20.91 13.27
N VAL A 250 11.08 21.61 13.08
CA VAL A 250 11.55 22.05 11.75
C VAL A 250 11.78 20.86 10.83
N ILE A 251 12.41 19.79 11.33
CA ILE A 251 12.64 18.57 10.54
C ILE A 251 11.31 17.88 10.20
N ALA A 252 10.36 17.83 11.14
CA ALA A 252 9.05 17.24 10.88
C ALA A 252 8.26 18.02 9.81
N GLU A 253 8.32 19.35 9.82
CA GLU A 253 7.71 20.20 8.81
C GLU A 253 8.33 20.00 7.43
N HIS A 254 9.67 19.94 7.35
CA HIS A 254 10.36 19.63 6.09
C HIS A 254 9.97 18.26 5.53
N LEU A 255 9.88 17.23 6.38
CA LEU A 255 9.42 15.92 5.97
C LEU A 255 7.96 15.96 5.50
N ALA A 256 7.07 16.67 6.20
CA ALA A 256 5.67 16.79 5.81
C ALA A 256 5.51 17.51 4.45
N ALA A 257 6.28 18.57 4.21
CA ALA A 257 6.29 19.26 2.93
C ALA A 257 6.79 18.36 1.80
N ALA A 258 7.90 17.65 2.00
CA ALA A 258 8.45 16.72 1.02
C ALA A 258 7.50 15.55 0.69
N LYS A 259 6.71 15.09 1.67
CA LYS A 259 5.69 14.05 1.45
C LYS A 259 4.55 14.53 0.56
N LYS A 260 4.06 15.75 0.76
CA LYS A 260 2.98 16.33 -0.07
C LYS A 260 3.40 16.37 -1.54
N THR A 261 4.59 16.89 -1.83
CA THR A 261 5.14 16.91 -3.19
C THR A 261 5.34 15.51 -3.78
N GLY A 262 5.66 14.51 -2.96
CA GLY A 262 5.87 13.13 -3.40
C GLY A 262 4.58 12.32 -3.63
N GLN A 263 3.46 12.71 -3.00
CA GLN A 263 2.18 11.99 -3.09
C GLN A 263 1.31 12.45 -4.26
N GLU A 264 1.49 13.67 -4.75
CA GLU A 264 0.74 14.21 -5.90
C GLU A 264 0.91 13.37 -7.18
N GLY A 265 2.10 12.80 -7.41
CA GLY A 265 2.37 11.91 -8.56
C GLY A 265 1.61 10.58 -8.54
N PRO A 266 1.81 9.72 -7.52
CA PRO A 266 1.15 8.41 -7.47
C PRO A 266 -0.38 8.50 -7.35
N ASP A 267 -0.93 9.51 -6.67
CA ASP A 267 -2.38 9.69 -6.55
C ASP A 267 -3.04 10.06 -7.90
N ALA A 268 -2.41 10.91 -8.70
CA ALA A 268 -2.87 11.23 -10.07
C ALA A 268 -2.84 9.98 -10.97
N VAL A 269 -1.74 9.23 -10.95
CA VAL A 269 -1.60 8.00 -11.76
C VAL A 269 -2.61 6.93 -11.33
N CYS A 270 -2.89 6.79 -10.03
CA CYS A 270 -3.89 5.83 -9.57
C CYS A 270 -5.31 6.24 -9.98
N GLN A 271 -5.65 7.53 -9.94
CA GLN A 271 -6.96 8.02 -10.37
C GLN A 271 -7.18 7.79 -11.87
N ASP A 272 -6.18 8.08 -12.71
CA ASP A 272 -6.27 7.87 -14.15
C ASP A 272 -6.44 6.38 -14.51
N LEU A 273 -5.73 5.49 -13.82
CA LEU A 273 -5.82 4.04 -14.04
C LEU A 273 -7.13 3.41 -13.52
N VAL A 274 -7.75 3.98 -12.48
CA VAL A 274 -9.05 3.53 -11.98
C VAL A 274 -10.18 3.94 -12.93
N VAL A 275 -10.03 5.06 -13.63
CA VAL A 275 -10.99 5.51 -14.66
C VAL A 275 -10.90 4.68 -15.94
N GLU A 276 -9.71 4.15 -16.28
CA GLU A 276 -9.51 3.30 -17.47
C GLU A 276 -9.79 1.78 -17.25
N GLY A 277 -10.07 1.35 -16.02
CA GLY A 277 -10.30 -0.06 -15.67
C GLY A 277 -11.78 -0.49 -15.68
N CYS A 278 -12.22 -1.11 -16.77
CA CYS A 278 -13.52 -1.79 -16.92
C CYS A 278 -13.99 -2.59 -15.70
N GLU A 279 -15.28 -2.43 -15.37
CA GLU A 279 -16.04 -3.30 -14.47
C GLU A 279 -16.03 -4.78 -14.93
N PRO A 280 -16.06 -5.76 -14.00
CA PRO A 280 -16.10 -7.16 -14.36
C PRO A 280 -17.53 -7.61 -14.73
N GLY A 281 -17.79 -7.72 -16.04
CA GLY A 281 -18.72 -8.64 -16.68
C GLY A 281 -20.13 -8.82 -16.08
N GLY A 282 -21.09 -8.06 -16.61
CA GLY A 282 -22.52 -8.40 -16.63
C GLY A 282 -22.94 -8.80 -18.05
N ILE A 283 -23.36 -10.05 -18.17
CA ILE A 283 -24.07 -10.72 -19.27
C ILE A 283 -25.14 -9.81 -19.92
N GLU A 284 -25.32 -9.94 -21.23
CA GLU A 284 -26.30 -9.21 -22.06
C GLU A 284 -27.66 -9.01 -21.37
N GLY A 285 -28.05 -7.76 -21.22
CA GLY A 285 -29.38 -7.34 -20.73
C GLY A 285 -29.45 -5.82 -20.66
N GLU A 286 -30.48 -5.26 -21.30
CA GLU A 286 -30.91 -3.86 -21.35
C GLU A 286 -30.32 -2.91 -20.28
N CYS A 287 -29.81 -1.76 -20.74
CA CYS A 287 -29.41 -0.63 -19.90
C CYS A 287 -30.60 -0.08 -19.10
N ILE A 288 -30.88 -0.66 -17.94
CA ILE A 288 -31.72 -0.04 -16.92
C ILE A 288 -30.81 0.91 -16.14
N ALA A 289 -30.91 2.20 -16.44
CA ALA A 289 -30.31 3.25 -15.62
C ALA A 289 -30.85 3.12 -14.20
N HIS A 290 -30.00 2.74 -13.25
CA HIS A 290 -30.36 2.84 -11.84
C HIS A 290 -30.54 4.33 -11.48
N PRO A 291 -31.69 4.74 -10.93
CA PRO A 291 -31.87 6.11 -10.49
C PRO A 291 -30.90 6.41 -9.32
N PRO A 292 -30.40 7.65 -9.20
CA PRO A 292 -29.53 8.03 -8.09
C PRO A 292 -30.25 7.80 -6.76
N SER A 293 -29.51 7.27 -5.78
CA SER A 293 -29.97 7.10 -4.40
C SER A 293 -30.55 8.41 -3.86
N SER A 294 -31.65 8.30 -3.09
CA SER A 294 -32.45 9.39 -2.51
C SER A 294 -31.65 10.52 -1.83
N ASP A 295 -30.44 10.25 -1.35
CA ASP A 295 -29.60 11.25 -0.69
C ASP A 295 -29.02 12.33 -1.62
N LYS A 296 -28.80 12.01 -2.91
CA LYS A 296 -28.24 12.98 -3.88
C LYS A 296 -29.29 13.92 -4.48
N VAL A 297 -30.56 13.51 -4.49
CA VAL A 297 -31.69 14.36 -4.92
C VAL A 297 -32.07 15.35 -3.81
N CYS A 298 -32.02 14.91 -2.55
CA CYS A 298 -32.26 15.79 -1.39
C CYS A 298 -31.18 16.88 -1.21
N GLN A 299 -29.93 16.62 -1.61
CA GLN A 299 -28.85 17.64 -1.52
C GLN A 299 -28.87 18.67 -2.66
N ALA A 300 -29.44 18.34 -3.83
CA ALA A 300 -29.57 19.28 -4.93
C ALA A 300 -30.70 20.31 -4.70
N VAL A 301 -31.76 19.93 -3.99
CA VAL A 301 -32.86 20.85 -3.61
C VAL A 301 -32.45 21.80 -2.47
N ALA A 302 -31.43 21.44 -1.67
CA ALA A 302 -30.90 22.29 -0.60
C ALA A 302 -29.93 23.41 -1.05
N ARG A 303 -29.61 23.51 -2.35
CA ARG A 303 -28.67 24.51 -2.90
C ARG A 303 -29.28 25.46 -3.94
N GLY A 304 -30.59 25.67 -3.92
CA GLY A 304 -31.22 26.87 -4.50
C GLY A 304 -30.99 27.12 -5.99
N THR A 305 -30.81 26.09 -6.81
CA THR A 305 -30.77 26.24 -8.26
C THR A 305 -32.20 26.29 -8.82
N GLU A 306 -32.59 27.42 -9.42
CA GLU A 306 -33.87 27.60 -10.08
C GLU A 306 -34.00 26.69 -11.33
N PRO A 307 -35.19 26.15 -11.62
CA PRO A 307 -35.41 25.16 -12.66
C PRO A 307 -35.64 25.80 -14.04
N ALA A 308 -34.62 26.52 -14.57
CA ALA A 308 -34.69 27.11 -15.91
C ALA A 308 -33.55 26.71 -16.87
N ASP A 309 -32.50 26.03 -16.41
CA ASP A 309 -31.32 25.70 -17.24
C ASP A 309 -31.06 24.19 -17.42
N LEU A 310 -32.11 23.36 -17.51
CA LEU A 310 -31.97 21.96 -17.94
C LEU A 310 -32.33 21.83 -19.43
N PRO A 311 -31.44 21.24 -20.26
CA PRO A 311 -31.71 21.08 -21.68
C PRO A 311 -32.90 20.15 -21.93
N ASN A 312 -33.85 20.64 -22.74
CA ASN A 312 -34.96 19.86 -23.31
C ASN A 312 -34.41 18.62 -24.02
N HIS A 313 -34.60 17.43 -23.45
CA HIS A 313 -34.45 16.17 -24.19
C HIS A 313 -35.84 15.63 -24.53
N PRO A 314 -36.24 15.59 -25.82
CA PRO A 314 -37.51 15.03 -26.23
C PRO A 314 -37.37 13.52 -26.26
N ASP A 315 -37.56 12.84 -25.12
CA ASP A 315 -37.88 11.39 -25.04
C ASP A 315 -38.08 10.92 -23.58
N CYS A 316 -38.64 11.76 -22.71
CA CYS A 316 -38.99 11.35 -21.34
C CYS A 316 -40.46 10.90 -21.28
N ALA A 317 -40.74 9.74 -21.87
CA ALA A 317 -42.01 9.05 -21.71
C ALA A 317 -41.93 8.06 -20.53
N ILE A 318 -41.97 8.56 -19.29
CA ILE A 318 -42.57 7.81 -18.16
C ILE A 318 -43.36 8.83 -17.32
N ARG A 319 -44.57 9.16 -17.81
CA ARG A 319 -45.74 9.26 -16.95
C ARG A 319 -46.10 7.83 -16.55
N GLN A 320 -46.54 7.65 -15.30
CA GLN A 320 -47.05 6.42 -14.67
C GLN A 320 -46.01 5.64 -13.85
N TYR A 321 -46.42 5.28 -12.63
CA TYR A 321 -45.68 4.64 -11.54
C TYR A 321 -44.94 5.56 -10.54
N CYS A 322 -45.71 6.41 -9.86
CA CYS A 322 -45.41 6.82 -8.48
C CYS A 322 -46.45 6.18 -7.54
N PRO A 323 -46.09 5.19 -6.70
CA PRO A 323 -47.03 4.56 -5.77
C PRO A 323 -47.07 5.35 -4.46
N CYS A 324 -47.60 6.57 -4.51
CA CYS A 324 -47.87 7.39 -3.33
C CYS A 324 -49.23 8.10 -3.49
N GLN A 325 -50.30 7.33 -3.72
CA GLN A 325 -51.66 7.81 -3.44
C GLN A 325 -52.10 7.20 -2.11
N GLY A 326 -52.39 8.05 -1.12
CA GLY A 326 -53.15 7.60 0.05
C GLY A 326 -52.85 8.29 1.36
N ALA A 327 -52.99 9.62 1.45
CA ALA A 327 -53.54 10.26 2.65
C ALA A 327 -53.91 11.73 2.36
N HIS A 328 -55.21 11.94 2.16
CA HIS A 328 -55.98 13.14 2.55
C HIS A 328 -55.34 13.90 3.73
N ARG A 329 -55.32 15.24 3.87
CA ARG A 329 -56.23 16.36 3.52
C ARG A 329 -55.50 17.70 3.86
N PRO A 330 -56.09 18.91 3.71
CA PRO A 330 -55.41 20.06 3.09
C PRO A 330 -55.14 21.27 4.01
N ALA A 331 -54.32 22.18 3.49
CA ALA A 331 -54.32 23.65 3.56
C ALA A 331 -54.86 24.39 4.80
N GLY A 332 -54.01 25.27 5.35
CA GLY A 332 -54.36 26.42 6.19
C GLY A 332 -53.12 26.90 6.94
N ALA A 333 -52.38 27.90 6.45
CA ALA A 333 -52.58 29.33 6.72
C ALA A 333 -51.90 29.81 8.02
N PHE A 334 -51.26 31.00 7.93
CA PHE A 334 -50.68 31.82 9.02
C PHE A 334 -49.42 31.24 9.69
N ALA A 335 -48.44 32.01 10.17
CA ALA A 335 -48.10 33.42 10.14
C ALA A 335 -46.63 33.53 10.63
N ALA A 336 -46.05 34.71 10.47
CA ALA A 336 -44.82 35.14 11.11
C ALA A 336 -44.79 34.84 12.63
N GLU A 337 -43.60 34.57 13.19
CA GLU A 337 -43.03 35.42 14.24
C GLU A 337 -41.62 34.98 14.67
N ARG A 338 -40.88 35.99 15.14
CA ARG A 338 -39.53 35.94 15.71
C ARG A 338 -39.53 35.33 17.11
N CYS A 339 -38.32 34.98 17.54
CA CYS A 339 -37.73 34.90 18.91
C CYS A 339 -37.01 33.56 19.04
N GLY A 340 -35.71 33.48 19.35
CA GLY A 340 -35.01 34.27 20.35
C GLY A 340 -35.10 33.55 21.70
N HIS A 341 -34.23 32.55 21.91
CA HIS A 341 -33.39 32.42 23.10
C HIS A 341 -32.30 31.36 22.90
#